data_AF-A0A2E6DX17-F1
#
_entry.id   AF-A0A2E6DX17-F1
#
_cell.length_a   1.000
_cell.length_b   1.000
_cell.length_c   1.000
_cell.angle_alpha   90.00
_cell.angle_beta   90.00
_cell.angle_gamma   90.00
#
_symmetry.space_group_name_H-M   'P 1'
#
loop_
_entity.id
_entity.type
_entity.pdbx_description
1 polymer ?
#
loop_
_entity_poly.entity_id
_entity_poly.type
_entity_poly.pdbx_seq_one_letter_code
_entity_poly.pdbx_strand_id
1 'polypeptide(L)'
;MTLPLMPQATAVWLVENTSLSFQQVGDFCGLHVLEVQGIADEEVATGIKGKNPIASGELTIENIRECEKNNKKPLILIKSSNTTSSKKKKSPRYTPLSRRQDRPNAISWVLKFHPEMSDGQISKLIGTTKFTINQIRERTHWNIANVSPKDPVMLGLCKQNDLSAAISKARRSSRWKEMQANSEIIKDTNDSGIKYGLVKKEDHIENAQSNLDNENINNLFDEIANTNET
;
A
#
# COMPACT_ATOMS: atom_id res chain seq x y z
N MET A 1 38.42 -10.27 7.87
CA MET A 1 37.85 -11.07 6.76
C MET A 1 36.36 -10.79 6.68
N THR A 2 35.78 -10.74 5.49
CA THR A 2 34.33 -10.52 5.31
C THR A 2 33.62 -11.87 5.36
N LEU A 3 32.79 -12.09 6.38
CA LEU A 3 32.03 -13.33 6.54
C LEU A 3 30.65 -13.22 5.87
N PRO A 4 30.05 -14.35 5.44
CA PRO A 4 28.65 -14.39 4.99
C PRO A 4 27.70 -13.97 6.12
N LEU A 5 26.51 -13.48 5.75
CA LEU A 5 25.55 -12.89 6.71
C LEU A 5 25.03 -13.92 7.72
N MET A 6 24.92 -15.19 7.33
CA MET A 6 24.44 -16.30 8.16
C MET A 6 25.39 -17.51 8.03
N PRO A 7 26.55 -17.49 8.71
CA PRO A 7 27.64 -18.44 8.44
C PRO A 7 27.27 -19.91 8.65
N GLN A 8 26.58 -20.25 9.75
CA GLN A 8 26.14 -21.64 10.01
C GLN A 8 25.11 -22.13 8.98
N ALA A 9 24.11 -21.31 8.65
CA ALA A 9 23.09 -21.69 7.65
C ALA A 9 23.67 -21.78 6.23
N THR A 10 24.66 -20.95 5.91
CA THR A 10 25.39 -21.03 4.64
C THR A 10 26.30 -22.25 4.60
N ALA A 11 26.95 -22.61 5.71
CA ALA A 11 27.76 -23.83 5.82
C ALA A 11 26.90 -25.09 5.62
N VAL A 12 25.74 -25.19 6.27
CA VAL A 12 24.76 -26.28 6.06
C VAL A 12 24.44 -26.41 4.57
N TRP A 13 24.09 -25.30 3.90
CA TRP A 13 23.76 -25.34 2.48
C TRP A 13 24.94 -25.77 1.61
N LEU A 14 26.16 -25.26 1.88
CA LEU A 14 27.36 -25.61 1.11
C LEU A 14 27.73 -27.08 1.28
N VAL A 15 27.68 -27.62 2.50
CA VAL A 15 27.98 -29.04 2.77
C VAL A 15 26.97 -29.96 2.07
N GLU A 16 25.69 -29.60 2.03
CA GLU A 16 24.64 -30.40 1.39
C GLU A 16 24.63 -30.32 -0.15
N ASN A 17 25.02 -29.17 -0.73
CA ASN A 17 24.78 -28.88 -2.15
C ASN A 17 26.06 -28.79 -3.00
N THR A 18 27.24 -28.93 -2.41
CA THR A 18 28.53 -28.79 -3.12
C THR A 18 29.52 -29.87 -2.69
N SER A 19 30.55 -30.13 -3.50
CA SER A 19 31.65 -31.06 -3.17
C SER A 19 32.89 -30.35 -2.62
N LEU A 20 32.70 -29.21 -1.95
CA LEU A 20 33.79 -28.42 -1.37
C LEU A 20 34.41 -29.12 -0.16
N SER A 21 35.71 -28.88 0.08
CA SER A 21 36.36 -29.39 1.28
C SER A 21 35.88 -28.67 2.55
N PHE A 22 35.85 -29.38 3.68
CA PHE A 22 35.46 -28.79 4.97
C PHE A 22 36.34 -27.60 5.37
N GLN A 23 37.61 -27.59 4.94
CA GLN A 23 38.50 -26.45 5.14
C GLN A 23 38.06 -25.23 4.35
N GLN A 24 37.69 -25.37 3.07
CA GLN A 24 37.20 -24.25 2.25
C GLN A 24 35.89 -23.67 2.80
N VAL A 25 34.98 -24.53 3.26
CA VAL A 25 33.71 -24.10 3.86
C VAL A 25 33.96 -23.39 5.20
N GLY A 26 34.87 -23.92 6.02
CA GLY A 26 35.29 -23.30 7.28
C GLY A 26 35.92 -21.93 7.08
N ASP A 27 36.87 -21.82 6.13
CA ASP A 27 37.55 -20.57 5.80
C ASP A 27 36.57 -19.49 5.28
N PHE A 28 35.55 -19.90 4.51
CA PHE A 28 34.53 -18.99 3.98
C PHE A 28 33.53 -18.53 5.05
N CYS A 29 33.02 -19.46 5.85
CA CYS A 29 32.03 -19.19 6.89
C CYS A 29 32.65 -18.72 8.22
N GLY A 30 33.99 -18.71 8.35
CA GLY A 30 34.71 -18.41 9.58
C GLY A 30 34.44 -19.42 10.70
N LEU A 31 34.19 -20.68 10.34
CA LEU A 31 33.93 -21.79 11.26
C LEU A 31 35.15 -22.70 11.31
N HIS A 32 35.35 -23.38 12.44
CA HIS A 32 36.41 -24.37 12.53
C HIS A 32 36.05 -25.63 11.73
N VAL A 33 37.04 -26.35 11.20
CA VAL A 33 36.82 -27.57 10.39
C VAL A 33 35.96 -28.61 11.14
N LEU A 34 36.17 -28.75 12.45
CA LEU A 34 35.38 -29.64 13.32
C LEU A 34 33.90 -29.23 13.42
N GLU A 35 33.60 -27.93 13.40
CA GLU A 35 32.21 -27.46 13.40
C GLU A 35 31.53 -27.76 12.07
N VAL A 36 32.25 -27.60 10.95
CA VAL A 36 31.76 -27.97 9.62
C VAL A 36 31.54 -29.48 9.50
N GLN A 37 32.42 -30.28 10.10
CA GLN A 37 32.25 -31.73 10.19
C GLN A 37 31.02 -32.08 11.03
N GLY A 38 30.84 -31.47 12.20
CA GLY A 38 29.64 -31.66 13.02
C GLY A 38 28.34 -31.17 12.37
N ILE A 39 28.43 -30.25 11.38
CA ILE A 39 27.29 -29.89 10.51
C ILE A 39 27.02 -31.00 9.49
N ALA A 40 28.06 -31.59 8.90
CA ALA A 40 27.93 -32.71 7.98
C ALA A 40 27.36 -33.97 8.66
N ASP A 41 27.72 -34.17 9.93
CA ASP A 41 27.22 -35.26 10.78
C ASP A 41 25.85 -34.95 11.43
N GLU A 42 25.22 -33.81 11.09
CA GLU A 42 23.93 -33.33 11.60
C GLU A 42 23.83 -33.08 13.13
N GLU A 43 24.95 -33.10 13.85
CA GLU A 43 25.03 -32.96 15.30
C GLU A 43 24.93 -31.50 15.79
N VAL A 44 25.57 -30.56 15.08
CA VAL A 44 25.77 -29.18 15.57
C VAL A 44 24.68 -28.20 15.10
N ALA A 45 24.07 -28.46 13.94
CA ALA A 45 23.12 -27.54 13.29
C ALA A 45 21.67 -28.08 13.26
N THR A 46 21.30 -28.91 14.23
CA THR A 46 19.98 -29.53 14.30
C THR A 46 18.88 -28.43 14.35
N GLY A 47 18.09 -28.31 13.28
CA GLY A 47 17.02 -27.32 13.14
C GLY A 47 17.39 -26.03 12.40
N ILE A 48 18.63 -25.85 11.94
CA ILE A 48 19.01 -24.71 11.10
C ILE A 48 18.71 -25.05 9.64
N LYS A 49 17.84 -24.27 9.00
CA LYS A 49 17.56 -24.42 7.57
C LYS A 49 18.68 -23.80 6.73
N GLY A 50 19.28 -24.58 5.85
CA GLY A 50 20.31 -24.13 4.91
C GLY A 50 19.88 -22.88 4.10
N LYS A 51 20.74 -21.87 4.05
CA LYS A 51 20.52 -20.63 3.29
C LYS A 51 21.41 -20.64 2.05
N ASN A 52 20.79 -20.66 0.88
CA ASN A 52 21.51 -20.61 -0.39
C ASN A 52 22.29 -19.29 -0.57
N PRO A 53 23.64 -19.32 -0.62
CA PRO A 53 24.48 -18.14 -0.79
C PRO A 53 24.46 -17.57 -2.21
N ILE A 54 24.10 -18.38 -3.22
CA ILE A 54 23.92 -17.93 -4.61
C ILE A 54 22.65 -17.10 -4.72
N ALA A 55 21.54 -17.59 -4.16
CA ALA A 55 20.27 -16.85 -4.13
C ALA A 55 20.36 -15.56 -3.31
N SER A 56 21.26 -15.53 -2.32
CA SER A 56 21.56 -14.34 -1.51
C SER A 56 22.46 -13.35 -2.23
N GLY A 57 23.08 -13.73 -3.36
CA GLY A 57 24.05 -12.91 -4.09
C GLY A 57 25.40 -12.78 -3.38
N GLU A 58 25.73 -13.71 -2.48
CA GLU A 58 26.98 -13.74 -1.71
C GLU A 58 28.07 -14.53 -2.47
N LEU A 59 27.68 -15.53 -3.26
CA LEU A 59 28.57 -16.36 -4.11
C LEU A 59 28.01 -16.52 -5.54
N THR A 60 28.90 -16.74 -6.51
CA THR A 60 28.54 -17.16 -7.88
C THR A 60 28.72 -18.66 -8.06
N ILE A 61 27.97 -19.23 -9.00
CA ILE A 61 28.06 -20.65 -9.37
C ILE A 61 29.46 -20.95 -9.94
N GLU A 62 30.02 -20.01 -10.71
CA GLU A 62 31.35 -20.12 -11.30
C GLU A 62 32.43 -20.25 -10.23
N ASN A 63 32.32 -19.46 -9.15
CA ASN A 63 33.29 -19.50 -8.04
C ASN A 63 33.25 -20.86 -7.32
N ILE A 64 32.05 -21.39 -7.05
CA ILE A 64 31.89 -22.72 -6.44
C ILE A 64 32.51 -23.79 -7.34
N ARG A 65 32.21 -23.79 -8.64
CA ARG A 65 32.75 -24.77 -9.60
C ARG A 65 34.28 -24.74 -9.71
N GLU A 66 34.89 -23.55 -9.62
CA GLU A 66 36.35 -23.44 -9.61
C GLU A 66 36.97 -23.99 -8.32
N CYS A 67 36.34 -23.72 -7.17
CA CYS A 67 36.77 -24.23 -5.87
C CYS A 67 36.56 -25.74 -5.71
N GLU A 68 35.51 -26.31 -6.33
CA GLU A 68 35.28 -27.77 -6.37
C GLU A 68 36.36 -28.52 -7.16
N LYS A 69 36.92 -27.89 -8.21
CA LYS A 69 38.02 -28.48 -8.99
C LYS A 69 39.38 -28.33 -8.30
N ASN A 70 39.52 -27.40 -7.36
CA ASN A 70 40.78 -27.12 -6.70
C ASN A 70 40.58 -26.78 -5.21
N ASN A 71 40.85 -27.78 -4.37
CA ASN A 71 40.70 -27.70 -2.92
C ASN A 71 41.58 -26.63 -2.26
N LYS A 72 42.61 -26.10 -2.94
CA LYS A 72 43.49 -25.05 -2.40
C LYS A 72 42.97 -23.64 -2.64
N LYS A 73 41.95 -23.45 -3.49
CA LYS A 73 41.38 -22.13 -3.77
C LYS A 73 40.33 -21.76 -2.71
N PRO A 74 40.48 -20.62 -2.01
CA PRO A 74 39.46 -20.14 -1.08
C PRO A 74 38.26 -19.53 -1.81
N LEU A 75 37.07 -19.66 -1.22
CA LEU A 75 35.87 -19.00 -1.73
C LEU A 75 35.95 -17.49 -1.46
N ILE A 76 35.52 -16.71 -2.44
CA ILE A 76 35.57 -15.24 -2.40
C ILE A 76 34.15 -14.69 -2.33
N LEU A 77 33.85 -13.96 -1.25
CA LEU A 77 32.55 -13.33 -1.05
C LEU A 77 32.39 -12.15 -2.02
N ILE A 78 31.27 -12.14 -2.76
CA ILE A 78 30.96 -11.05 -3.67
C ILE A 78 30.52 -9.86 -2.82
N LYS A 79 31.29 -8.77 -2.88
CA LYS A 79 30.96 -7.51 -2.20
C LYS A 79 29.76 -6.87 -2.90
N SER A 80 28.55 -7.36 -2.62
CA SER A 80 27.34 -6.79 -3.19
C SER A 80 27.10 -5.41 -2.56
N SER A 81 27.23 -4.35 -3.37
CA SER A 81 26.91 -2.96 -3.00
C SER A 81 25.41 -2.73 -2.78
N ASN A 82 24.58 -3.76 -2.96
CA ASN A 82 23.15 -3.64 -2.95
C ASN A 82 22.64 -3.86 -1.52
N THR A 83 22.57 -2.77 -0.77
CA THR A 83 21.75 -2.69 0.44
C THR A 83 20.34 -3.12 0.07
N THR A 84 19.95 -4.34 0.45
CA THR A 84 18.59 -4.84 0.28
C THR A 84 17.69 -3.99 1.19
N SER A 85 17.21 -2.87 0.67
CA SER A 85 16.13 -2.11 1.32
C SER A 85 14.89 -2.98 1.17
N SER A 86 14.68 -3.92 2.09
CA SER A 86 13.39 -4.57 2.21
C SER A 86 12.40 -3.45 2.48
N LYS A 87 11.59 -3.09 1.47
CA LYS A 87 10.52 -2.10 1.65
C LYS A 87 9.60 -2.69 2.72
N LYS A 88 9.75 -2.24 3.97
CA LYS A 88 8.95 -2.72 5.10
C LYS A 88 7.49 -2.64 4.67
N LYS A 89 6.80 -3.79 4.67
CA LYS A 89 5.36 -3.83 4.41
C LYS A 89 4.70 -2.90 5.43
N LYS A 90 4.02 -1.85 4.97
CA LYS A 90 3.33 -0.91 5.85
C LYS A 90 2.27 -1.68 6.63
N SER A 91 2.51 -1.91 7.92
CA SER A 91 1.52 -2.49 8.83
C SER A 91 0.32 -1.53 8.96
N PRO A 92 -0.92 -2.05 9.14
CA PRO A 92 -2.07 -1.21 9.46
C PRO A 92 -1.77 -0.30 10.65
N ARG A 93 -2.03 1.01 10.49
CA ARG A 93 -1.83 1.98 11.56
C ARG A 93 -2.90 1.78 12.63
N TYR A 94 -2.50 1.51 13.86
CA TYR A 94 -3.42 1.45 14.99
C TYR A 94 -4.09 2.81 15.21
N THR A 95 -5.43 2.84 15.29
CA THR A 95 -6.19 4.03 15.67
C THR A 95 -6.57 3.93 17.15
N PRO A 96 -6.15 4.89 17.99
CA PRO A 96 -6.49 4.89 19.41
C PRO A 96 -8.00 5.01 19.63
N LEU A 97 -8.50 4.49 20.75
CA LEU A 97 -9.93 4.37 21.05
C LEU A 97 -10.66 5.72 20.94
N SER A 98 -10.04 6.81 21.42
CA SER A 98 -10.56 8.18 21.31
C SER A 98 -10.91 8.57 19.87
N ARG A 99 -10.08 8.18 18.91
CA ARG A 99 -10.24 8.52 17.48
C ARG A 99 -11.06 7.49 16.71
N ARG A 100 -11.55 6.43 17.36
CA ARG A 100 -12.39 5.43 16.68
C ARG A 100 -13.80 5.96 16.39
N GLN A 101 -14.29 6.86 17.25
CA GLN A 101 -15.59 7.52 17.08
C GLN A 101 -15.64 8.43 15.84
N ASP A 102 -14.47 8.88 15.35
CA ASP A 102 -14.37 9.71 14.15
C ASP A 102 -14.37 8.90 12.85
N ARG A 103 -14.22 7.57 12.92
CA ARG A 103 -14.16 6.71 11.72
C ARG A 103 -15.47 6.72 10.92
N PRO A 104 -16.67 6.61 11.53
CA PRO A 104 -17.94 6.78 10.81
C PRO A 104 -18.04 8.09 10.03
N ASN A 105 -17.58 9.20 10.63
CA ASN A 105 -17.59 10.53 10.01
C ASN A 105 -16.69 10.59 8.77
N ALA A 106 -15.50 10.02 8.87
CA ALA A 106 -14.56 9.89 7.77
C ALA A 106 -15.08 9.00 6.64
N ILE A 107 -15.71 7.86 6.97
CA ILE A 107 -16.30 6.95 5.98
C ILE A 107 -17.43 7.66 5.24
N SER A 108 -18.31 8.36 5.96
CA SER A 108 -19.41 9.13 5.37
C SER A 108 -18.91 10.20 4.39
N TRP A 109 -17.82 10.88 4.72
CA TRP A 109 -17.16 11.85 3.83
C TRP A 109 -16.63 11.19 2.55
N VAL A 110 -15.89 10.08 2.66
CA VAL A 110 -15.35 9.39 1.49
C VAL A 110 -16.47 8.85 0.59
N LEU A 111 -17.54 8.30 1.17
CA LEU A 111 -18.69 7.82 0.40
C LEU A 111 -19.44 8.96 -0.32
N LYS A 112 -19.47 10.16 0.27
CA LYS A 112 -20.13 11.35 -0.31
C LYS A 112 -19.30 12.01 -1.41
N PHE A 113 -18.02 12.27 -1.14
CA PHE A 113 -17.16 13.08 -2.01
C PHE A 113 -16.26 12.27 -2.94
N HIS A 114 -16.00 11.00 -2.60
CA HIS A 114 -15.13 10.12 -3.37
C HIS A 114 -15.77 8.75 -3.64
N PRO A 115 -16.91 8.69 -4.36
CA PRO A 115 -17.57 7.43 -4.70
C PRO A 115 -16.73 6.55 -5.63
N GLU A 116 -15.68 7.09 -6.26
CA GLU A 116 -14.73 6.31 -7.06
C GLU A 116 -13.96 5.28 -6.21
N MET A 117 -13.87 5.49 -4.90
CA MET A 117 -13.06 4.66 -4.02
C MET A 117 -13.73 3.31 -3.72
N SER A 118 -12.98 2.21 -3.86
CA SER A 118 -13.45 0.89 -3.44
C SER A 118 -13.43 0.71 -1.93
N ASP A 119 -14.35 -0.10 -1.38
CA ASP A 119 -14.40 -0.37 0.08
C ASP A 119 -13.06 -0.94 0.60
N GLY A 120 -12.32 -1.67 -0.23
CA GLY A 120 -10.97 -2.14 0.10
C GLY A 120 -9.94 -1.00 0.21
N GLN A 121 -10.03 0.03 -0.63
CA GLN A 121 -9.21 1.23 -0.51
C GLN A 121 -9.61 2.06 0.72
N ILE A 122 -10.91 2.23 0.98
CA ILE A 122 -11.43 2.94 2.17
C ILE A 122 -10.96 2.24 3.46
N SER A 123 -11.11 0.92 3.52
CA SER A 123 -10.66 0.08 4.64
C SER A 123 -9.17 0.25 4.92
N LYS A 124 -8.33 0.25 3.88
CA LYS A 124 -6.88 0.45 4.02
C LYS A 124 -6.49 1.88 4.40
N LEU A 125 -7.22 2.88 3.93
CA LEU A 125 -6.92 4.29 4.18
C LEU A 125 -7.29 4.72 5.60
N ILE A 126 -8.48 4.35 6.08
CA ILE A 126 -9.03 4.75 7.38
C ILE A 126 -8.69 3.72 8.48
N GLY A 127 -8.40 2.47 8.11
CA GLY A 127 -8.14 1.38 9.05
C GLY A 127 -9.41 0.75 9.64
N THR A 128 -10.51 0.75 8.87
CA THR A 128 -11.82 0.18 9.27
C THR A 128 -12.11 -1.14 8.56
N THR A 129 -13.18 -1.83 8.94
CA THR A 129 -13.64 -3.06 8.27
C THR A 129 -14.66 -2.75 7.16
N LYS A 130 -14.78 -3.65 6.18
CA LYS A 130 -15.78 -3.54 5.11
C LYS A 130 -17.22 -3.56 5.65
N PHE A 131 -17.45 -4.33 6.72
CA PHE A 131 -18.74 -4.40 7.39
C PHE A 131 -19.18 -3.04 7.92
N THR A 132 -18.29 -2.30 8.61
CA THR A 132 -18.59 -0.95 9.09
C THR A 132 -18.85 0.02 7.93
N ILE A 133 -18.13 -0.11 6.80
CA ILE A 133 -18.38 0.72 5.61
C ILE A 133 -19.79 0.48 5.07
N ASN A 134 -20.22 -0.78 4.95
CA ASN A 134 -21.57 -1.13 4.50
C ASN A 134 -22.65 -0.61 5.46
N GLN A 135 -22.46 -0.73 6.78
CA GLN A 135 -23.41 -0.17 7.74
C GLN A 135 -23.61 1.34 7.61
N ILE A 136 -22.53 2.08 7.29
CA ILE A 136 -22.64 3.53 7.06
C ILE A 136 -23.33 3.82 5.73
N ARG A 137 -23.05 3.03 4.69
CA ARG A 137 -23.70 3.13 3.37
C ARG A 137 -25.21 2.87 3.46
N GLU A 138 -25.59 1.83 4.19
CA GLU A 138 -26.97 1.40 4.42
C GLU A 138 -27.67 2.16 5.56
N ARG A 139 -26.96 3.06 6.24
CA ARG A 139 -27.44 3.81 7.42
C ARG A 139 -27.90 2.92 8.58
N THR A 140 -27.37 1.71 8.71
CA THR A 140 -27.67 0.73 9.78
C THR A 140 -26.68 0.78 10.95
N HIS A 141 -25.69 1.68 10.91
CA HIS A 141 -24.76 1.85 12.02
C HIS A 141 -25.48 2.39 13.27
N TRP A 142 -25.21 1.82 14.43
CA TRP A 142 -25.88 2.16 15.70
C TRP A 142 -25.88 3.67 16.03
N ASN A 143 -24.83 4.40 15.63
CA ASN A 143 -24.69 5.84 15.87
C ASN A 143 -24.96 6.71 14.62
N ILE A 144 -25.71 6.22 13.63
CA ILE A 144 -25.85 6.92 12.34
C ILE A 144 -26.43 8.34 12.46
N ALA A 145 -27.27 8.60 13.46
CA ALA A 145 -27.88 9.91 13.70
C ALA A 145 -26.84 11.02 13.96
N ASN A 146 -25.73 10.69 14.59
CA ASN A 146 -24.65 11.64 14.91
C ASN A 146 -23.52 11.64 13.88
N VAL A 147 -23.61 10.82 12.82
CA VAL A 147 -22.56 10.75 11.80
C VAL A 147 -22.65 11.96 10.88
N SER A 148 -21.58 12.75 10.84
CA SER A 148 -21.43 13.90 9.94
C SER A 148 -20.26 13.67 8.98
N PRO A 149 -20.41 13.97 7.68
CA PRO A 149 -19.30 13.85 6.74
C PRO A 149 -18.17 14.83 7.10
N LYS A 150 -17.03 14.30 7.58
CA LYS A 150 -15.82 15.08 7.89
C LYS A 150 -14.58 14.50 7.22
N ASP A 151 -13.67 15.36 6.79
CA ASP A 151 -12.45 14.97 6.08
C ASP A 151 -11.55 14.06 6.95
N PRO A 152 -11.16 12.85 6.47
CA PRO A 152 -10.28 11.94 7.19
C PRO A 152 -8.89 12.50 7.51
N VAL A 153 -8.38 13.47 6.74
CA VAL A 153 -7.08 14.13 7.00
C VAL A 153 -7.22 15.11 8.15
N MET A 154 -8.30 15.89 8.20
CA MET A 154 -8.60 16.81 9.31
C MET A 154 -8.85 16.05 10.61
N LEU A 155 -9.51 14.90 10.52
CA LEU A 155 -9.67 13.96 11.62
C LEU A 155 -8.38 13.20 11.97
N GLY A 156 -7.28 13.42 11.23
CA GLY A 156 -5.95 12.83 11.36
C GLY A 156 -5.90 11.30 11.34
N LEU A 157 -6.84 10.70 10.60
CA LEU A 157 -6.90 9.26 10.35
C LEU A 157 -5.95 8.85 9.21
N CYS A 158 -5.79 9.72 8.21
CA CYS A 158 -4.84 9.53 7.11
C CYS A 158 -3.97 10.77 6.88
N LYS A 159 -2.88 10.61 6.11
CA LYS A 159 -2.06 11.73 5.63
C LYS A 159 -2.59 12.22 4.29
N GLN A 160 -2.38 13.51 4.00
CA GLN A 160 -2.76 14.11 2.71
C GLN A 160 -2.21 13.34 1.50
N ASN A 161 -0.94 12.94 1.57
CA ASN A 161 -0.29 12.17 0.49
C ASN A 161 -0.94 10.80 0.28
N ASP A 162 -1.36 10.13 1.36
CA ASP A 162 -2.00 8.81 1.28
C ASP A 162 -3.43 8.94 0.70
N LEU A 163 -4.18 9.99 1.06
CA LEU A 163 -5.50 10.29 0.50
C LEU A 163 -5.40 10.60 -1.01
N SER A 164 -4.51 11.51 -1.40
CA SER A 164 -4.28 11.86 -2.81
C SER A 164 -3.86 10.65 -3.66
N ALA A 165 -2.98 9.80 -3.13
CA ALA A 165 -2.57 8.56 -3.80
C ALA A 165 -3.73 7.56 -3.94
N ALA A 166 -4.58 7.43 -2.91
CA ALA A 166 -5.75 6.55 -2.94
C ALA A 166 -6.78 7.01 -3.99
N ILE A 167 -7.08 8.31 -4.06
CA ILE A 167 -7.97 8.91 -5.05
C ILE A 167 -7.42 8.72 -6.46
N SER A 168 -6.14 9.04 -6.68
CA SER A 168 -5.49 8.89 -7.99
C SER A 168 -5.44 7.43 -8.45
N LYS A 169 -5.37 6.47 -7.51
CA LYS A 169 -5.46 5.05 -7.82
C LYS A 169 -6.89 4.60 -8.13
N ALA A 170 -7.87 5.09 -7.36
CA ALA A 170 -9.28 4.81 -7.58
C ALA A 170 -9.75 5.27 -8.97
N ARG A 171 -9.38 6.49 -9.38
CA ARG A 171 -9.71 7.06 -10.69
C ARG A 171 -9.10 6.30 -11.87
N ARG A 172 -7.93 5.69 -11.67
CA ARG A 172 -7.26 4.87 -12.69
C ARG A 172 -7.80 3.44 -12.78
N SER A 173 -8.61 3.01 -11.83
CA SER A 173 -9.20 1.67 -11.81
C SER A 173 -10.21 1.50 -12.95
N SER A 174 -10.15 0.38 -13.67
CA SER A 174 -11.14 0.02 -14.71
C SER A 174 -12.57 0.05 -14.16
N ARG A 175 -12.75 -0.33 -12.89
CA ARG A 175 -14.06 -0.28 -12.21
C ARG A 175 -14.71 1.10 -12.24
N TRP A 176 -13.92 2.17 -12.09
CA TRP A 176 -14.45 3.54 -12.15
C TRP A 176 -14.81 3.94 -13.59
N LYS A 177 -14.03 3.50 -14.57
CA LYS A 177 -14.33 3.73 -16.00
C LYS A 177 -15.59 2.98 -16.45
N GLU A 178 -15.74 1.72 -16.03
CA GLU A 178 -16.95 0.92 -16.26
C GLU A 178 -18.18 1.52 -15.57
N MET A 179 -18.03 2.00 -14.33
CA MET A 179 -19.11 2.71 -13.63
C MET A 179 -19.52 4.00 -14.36
N GLN A 180 -18.58 4.76 -14.93
CA GLN A 180 -18.90 5.94 -15.73
C GLN A 180 -19.66 5.56 -17.00
N ALA A 181 -19.18 4.56 -17.75
CA ALA A 181 -19.84 4.09 -18.97
C ALA A 181 -21.27 3.58 -18.70
N ASN A 182 -21.49 2.87 -17.60
CA ASN A 182 -22.82 2.40 -17.22
C ASN A 182 -23.72 3.51 -16.66
N SER A 183 -23.16 4.59 -16.09
CA SER A 183 -23.94 5.72 -15.56
C SER A 183 -24.59 6.58 -16.65
N GLU A 184 -24.03 6.58 -17.86
CA GLU A 184 -24.64 7.23 -19.03
C GLU A 184 -25.93 6.54 -19.47
N ILE A 185 -26.06 5.23 -19.19
CA ILE A 185 -27.22 4.40 -19.58
C ILE A 185 -28.41 4.54 -18.60
N ILE A 186 -28.17 4.93 -17.35
CA ILE A 186 -29.18 4.91 -16.26
C ILE A 186 -29.97 6.24 -16.13
N LYS A 187 -29.58 7.28 -16.88
CA LYS A 187 -30.20 8.62 -16.79
C LYS A 187 -31.69 8.68 -17.16
N ASP A 188 -32.25 7.66 -17.80
CA ASP A 188 -33.63 7.66 -18.31
C ASP A 188 -34.68 7.01 -17.38
N THR A 189 -34.31 6.54 -16.18
CA THR A 189 -35.28 5.92 -15.25
C THR A 189 -35.25 6.56 -13.87
N ASN A 190 -36.35 7.27 -13.56
CA ASN A 190 -36.59 8.16 -12.43
C ASN A 190 -36.27 7.68 -11.00
N ASP A 191 -35.94 8.70 -10.19
CA ASP A 191 -36.32 9.03 -8.80
C ASP A 191 -36.55 7.90 -7.76
N SER A 192 -35.67 7.86 -6.74
CA SER A 192 -36.02 7.88 -5.31
C SER A 192 -34.86 7.38 -4.43
N GLY A 193 -34.44 8.22 -3.49
CA GLY A 193 -33.47 7.90 -2.44
C GLY A 193 -32.05 8.32 -2.78
N ILE A 194 -31.47 9.18 -1.93
CA ILE A 194 -30.06 9.56 -1.97
C ILE A 194 -29.21 8.29 -1.80
N LYS A 195 -28.85 7.65 -2.92
CA LYS A 195 -27.87 6.58 -2.96
C LYS A 195 -26.51 7.25 -2.83
N TYR A 196 -25.78 6.92 -1.76
CA TYR A 196 -24.38 7.32 -1.61
C TYR A 196 -23.54 6.64 -2.69
N GLY A 197 -23.45 7.30 -3.85
CA GLY A 197 -22.74 6.86 -5.02
C GLY A 197 -23.01 7.78 -6.21
N LEU A 198 -21.92 8.37 -6.73
CA LEU A 198 -21.80 9.10 -8.00
C LEU A 198 -22.31 10.55 -7.99
N VAL A 199 -21.56 11.43 -7.31
CA VAL A 199 -21.51 12.86 -7.64
C VAL A 199 -20.37 13.06 -8.64
N LYS A 200 -20.65 13.74 -9.77
CA LYS A 200 -19.68 13.99 -10.83
C LYS A 200 -18.65 15.03 -10.41
N LYS A 201 -17.53 15.13 -11.16
CA LYS A 201 -16.54 16.20 -10.97
C LYS A 201 -17.13 17.56 -11.39
N GLU A 202 -18.08 17.53 -12.30
CA GLU A 202 -18.82 18.66 -12.85
C GLU A 202 -19.82 19.26 -11.84
N ASP A 203 -20.43 18.44 -10.98
CA ASP A 203 -21.41 18.87 -9.96
C ASP A 203 -20.80 19.75 -8.84
N HIS A 204 -19.46 19.72 -8.70
CA HIS A 204 -18.72 20.61 -7.80
C HIS A 204 -18.44 21.99 -8.40
N ILE A 205 -18.48 22.12 -9.73
CA ILE A 205 -18.30 23.39 -10.43
C ILE A 205 -19.65 24.10 -10.56
N GLU A 206 -20.74 23.36 -10.82
CA GLU A 206 -22.08 23.93 -10.94
C GLU A 206 -22.60 24.54 -9.63
N ASN A 207 -22.32 23.94 -8.46
CA ASN A 207 -22.73 24.50 -7.15
C ASN A 207 -21.92 25.74 -6.70
N ALA A 208 -20.78 26.03 -7.33
CA ALA A 208 -20.06 27.28 -7.12
C ALA A 208 -20.54 28.39 -8.07
N GLN A 209 -21.15 28.02 -9.20
CA GLN A 209 -21.76 28.93 -10.17
C GLN A 209 -23.23 29.22 -9.88
N SER A 210 -23.92 28.38 -9.10
CA SER A 210 -25.32 28.59 -8.70
C SER A 210 -25.50 29.52 -7.49
N ASN A 211 -24.44 30.20 -7.04
CA ASN A 211 -24.51 31.27 -6.06
C ASN A 211 -23.98 32.55 -6.70
N LEU A 212 -24.71 33.08 -7.68
CA LEU A 212 -24.84 34.51 -7.97
C LEU A 212 -25.78 34.66 -9.14
N ASP A 213 -26.91 35.25 -8.83
CA ASP A 213 -27.92 35.89 -9.69
C ASP A 213 -27.30 36.84 -10.73
N ASN A 214 -26.45 36.35 -11.63
CA ASN A 214 -25.76 37.16 -12.63
C ASN A 214 -26.71 37.65 -13.74
N GLU A 215 -27.85 37.00 -13.94
CA GLU A 215 -28.88 37.55 -14.83
C GLU A 215 -29.62 38.73 -14.20
N ASN A 216 -29.78 38.74 -12.87
CA ASN A 216 -30.48 39.81 -12.15
C ASN A 216 -29.61 41.07 -11.95
N ILE A 217 -28.28 40.90 -11.79
CA ILE A 217 -27.36 42.03 -11.65
C ILE A 217 -27.17 42.78 -12.98
N ASN A 218 -27.10 42.06 -14.11
CA ASN A 218 -26.95 42.70 -15.42
C ASN A 218 -28.21 43.48 -15.81
N ASN A 219 -29.40 42.91 -15.54
CA ASN A 219 -30.66 43.61 -15.80
C ASN A 219 -30.83 44.85 -14.89
N LEU A 220 -30.34 44.81 -13.64
CA LEU A 220 -30.38 45.95 -12.73
C LEU A 220 -29.42 47.08 -13.15
N PHE A 221 -28.26 46.75 -13.75
CA PHE A 221 -27.32 47.75 -14.27
C PHE A 221 -27.83 48.41 -15.57
N ASP A 222 -28.53 47.67 -16.42
CA ASP A 222 -29.14 48.22 -17.64
C ASP A 222 -30.33 49.15 -17.34
N GLU A 223 -31.06 48.91 -16.25
CA GLU A 223 -32.17 49.77 -15.81
C GLU A 223 -31.68 51.09 -15.17
N ILE A 224 -30.53 51.05 -14.46
CA ILE A 224 -29.88 52.26 -13.91
C ILE A 224 -29.19 53.08 -15.02
N ALA A 225 -28.70 52.45 -16.08
CA ALA A 225 -28.06 53.15 -17.19
C ALA A 225 -29.04 53.93 -18.08
N ASN A 226 -30.30 53.45 -18.20
CA ASN A 226 -31.31 54.03 -19.08
C ASN A 226 -32.26 55.05 -18.40
N THR A 227 -32.06 55.37 -17.12
CA THR A 227 -32.92 56.30 -16.35
C THR A 227 -32.43 57.75 -16.31
N ASN A 228 -31.39 58.11 -17.08
CA ASN A 228 -30.84 59.47 -17.13
C ASN A 228 -31.09 60.23 -18.44
N GLU A 229 -32.04 59.80 -19.27
CA GLU A 229 -32.50 60.58 -20.43
C GLU A 229 -34.01 60.89 -20.34
N THR A 230 -34.37 61.80 -19.44
CA THR A 230 -35.47 62.79 -19.61
C THR A 230 -35.27 63.96 -18.67
#